data_AF-A0A9P1BXQ7-F1
#
_entry.id   AF-A0A9P1BXQ7-F1
#
_cell.length_a   1.000
_cell.length_b   1.000
_cell.length_c   1.000
_cell.angle_alpha   90.00
_cell.angle_beta   90.00
_cell.angle_gamma   90.00
#
_symmetry.space_group_name_H-M   'P 1'
#
loop_
_entity.id
_entity.type
_entity.pdbx_description
1 polymer ?
#
loop_
_entity_poly.entity_id
_entity_poly.type
_entity_poly.pdbx_seq_one_letter_code
_entity_poly.pdbx_strand_id
1 'polypeptide(L)'
;MQAGVLGCYVRHGDKYYEATEYPLKDYLRIFSWILDDKVITSCPRSAEFLEPFKAQLPNLQSTHRIYLGSDDAAVLEEAKSSFDMIYVNVSRLSKRMSLMKVSKKLGAKQVVMESLLNLELLMESDAFICTWTSNWCRLVDEMRMTVAMKATYLSLEVNKHCPRFNWVHGKGAETPDFR
;
A
#
# COMPACT_ATOMS: atom_id res chain seq x y z
N MET A 1 -21.13 6.47 11.72
CA MET A 1 -19.89 6.60 10.93
C MET A 1 -19.67 5.29 10.22
N GLN A 2 -19.41 5.30 8.92
CA GLN A 2 -18.95 4.10 8.22
C GLN A 2 -17.59 3.72 8.82
N ALA A 3 -17.36 2.43 9.10
CA ALA A 3 -16.05 1.96 9.54
C ALA A 3 -15.01 2.33 8.46
N GLY A 4 -13.83 2.77 8.88
CA GLY A 4 -12.77 3.13 7.94
C GLY A 4 -12.31 1.94 7.09
N VAL A 5 -11.44 2.21 6.10
CA VAL A 5 -10.81 1.17 5.28
C VAL A 5 -9.31 1.39 5.21
N LEU A 6 -8.54 0.32 5.44
CA LEU A 6 -7.09 0.33 5.34
C LEU A 6 -6.66 -0.09 3.94
N GLY A 7 -5.97 0.78 3.19
CA GLY A 7 -5.52 0.52 1.83
C GLY A 7 -4.11 -0.04 1.81
N CYS A 8 -3.88 -1.11 1.06
CA CYS A 8 -2.58 -1.75 0.92
C CYS A 8 -2.27 -2.00 -0.55
N TYR A 9 -1.05 -1.65 -0.99
CA TYR A 9 -0.57 -2.06 -2.31
C TYR A 9 0.76 -2.80 -2.23
N VAL A 10 0.76 -4.07 -2.64
CA VAL A 10 1.95 -4.91 -2.72
C VAL A 10 2.44 -4.95 -4.17
N ARG A 11 3.69 -4.54 -4.40
CA ARG A 11 4.31 -4.51 -5.73
C ARG A 11 5.35 -5.63 -5.85
N HIS A 12 5.01 -6.69 -6.57
CA HIS A 12 5.77 -7.94 -6.71
C HIS A 12 5.98 -8.41 -8.16
N GLY A 13 5.34 -7.80 -9.15
CA GLY A 13 5.43 -8.24 -10.55
C GLY A 13 6.82 -8.04 -11.18
N ASP A 14 6.90 -7.38 -12.31
CA ASP A 14 8.19 -7.13 -12.99
C ASP A 14 9.14 -6.20 -12.20
N LYS A 15 8.72 -5.66 -11.05
CA LYS A 15 9.52 -4.76 -10.19
C LYS A 15 10.74 -5.42 -9.51
N TYR A 16 10.85 -6.75 -9.55
CA TYR A 16 11.85 -7.50 -8.77
C TYR A 16 13.32 -7.11 -9.05
N TYR A 17 13.62 -6.52 -10.22
CA TYR A 17 14.97 -6.04 -10.56
C TYR A 17 15.19 -4.56 -10.18
N GLU A 18 14.15 -3.81 -9.82
CA GLU A 18 14.22 -2.38 -9.48
C GLU A 18 14.22 -2.12 -7.98
N ALA A 19 13.57 -3.00 -7.20
CA ALA A 19 13.36 -2.78 -5.77
C ALA A 19 13.27 -4.10 -5.00
N THR A 20 13.56 -4.03 -3.70
CA THR A 20 13.36 -5.14 -2.78
C THR A 20 11.88 -5.53 -2.69
N GLU A 21 11.58 -6.81 -2.91
CA GLU A 21 10.26 -7.36 -2.65
C GLU A 21 10.07 -7.56 -1.13
N TYR A 22 8.97 -7.01 -0.61
CA TYR A 22 8.55 -7.22 0.78
C TYR A 22 7.38 -8.21 0.80
N PRO A 23 7.41 -9.31 1.57
CA PRO A 23 6.27 -10.22 1.70
C PRO A 23 5.04 -9.51 2.29
N LEU A 24 3.83 -10.00 1.98
CA LEU A 24 2.57 -9.40 2.45
C LEU A 24 2.56 -9.22 3.97
N LYS A 25 3.06 -10.20 4.73
CA LYS A 25 3.19 -10.13 6.19
C LYS A 25 3.89 -8.86 6.71
N ASP A 26 4.84 -8.29 5.96
CA ASP A 26 5.54 -7.07 6.38
C ASP A 26 4.63 -5.84 6.31
N TYR A 27 3.72 -5.77 5.34
CA TYR A 27 2.70 -4.71 5.24
C TYR A 27 1.67 -4.86 6.36
N LEU A 28 1.20 -6.09 6.58
CA LEU A 28 0.22 -6.41 7.63
C LEU A 28 0.77 -6.17 9.03
N ARG A 29 2.07 -6.41 9.25
CA ARG A 29 2.73 -6.04 10.50
C ARG A 29 2.62 -4.53 10.76
N ILE A 30 2.74 -3.68 9.75
CA ILE A 30 2.64 -2.23 9.97
C ILE A 30 1.21 -1.84 10.34
N PHE A 31 0.20 -2.43 9.71
CA PHE A 31 -1.18 -2.25 10.18
C PHE A 31 -1.33 -2.70 11.63
N SER A 32 -0.82 -3.88 12.00
CA SER A 32 -0.89 -4.33 13.40
C SER A 32 -0.22 -3.34 14.36
N TRP A 33 0.86 -2.67 13.94
CA TRP A 33 1.51 -1.67 14.78
C TRP A 33 0.69 -0.40 14.96
N ILE A 34 -0.05 0.03 13.93
CA ILE A 34 -0.96 1.17 14.01
C ILE A 34 -2.18 0.81 14.87
N LEU A 35 -2.73 -0.39 14.64
CA LEU A 35 -3.91 -0.89 15.34
C LEU A 35 -3.63 -1.13 16.83
N ASP A 36 -2.44 -1.63 17.17
CA ASP A 36 -2.06 -1.92 18.57
C ASP A 36 -1.31 -0.76 19.25
N ASP A 37 -1.17 0.40 18.59
CA ASP A 37 -0.38 1.55 19.05
C ASP A 37 1.10 1.22 19.39
N LYS A 38 1.61 0.12 18.82
CA LYS A 38 2.98 -0.37 19.05
C LYS A 38 4.04 0.51 18.38
N VAL A 39 3.67 1.38 17.45
CA VAL A 39 4.63 2.31 16.82
C VAL A 39 5.21 3.26 17.88
N ILE A 40 4.40 3.71 18.84
CA ILE A 40 4.85 4.64 19.89
C ILE A 40 5.94 4.01 20.76
N THR A 41 5.77 2.74 21.13
CA THR A 41 6.70 2.03 22.01
C THR A 41 7.89 1.43 21.27
N SER A 42 7.69 0.91 20.06
CA SER A 42 8.72 0.18 19.31
C SER A 42 9.57 1.07 18.41
N CYS A 43 9.04 2.22 17.97
CA CYS A 43 9.68 3.10 17.00
C CYS A 43 9.49 4.58 17.36
N PRO A 44 10.21 5.10 18.38
CA PRO A 44 10.01 6.46 18.89
C PRO A 44 10.15 7.55 17.81
N ARG A 45 11.13 7.41 16.90
CA ARG A 45 11.32 8.34 15.79
C ARG A 45 10.16 8.34 14.79
N SER A 46 9.56 7.17 14.56
CA SER A 46 8.37 7.05 13.70
C SER A 46 7.12 7.58 14.40
N ALA A 47 7.07 7.52 15.73
CA ALA A 47 5.96 8.02 16.53
C ALA A 47 5.81 9.55 16.42
N GLU A 48 6.93 10.29 16.35
CA GLU A 48 6.91 11.75 16.13
C GLU A 48 6.15 12.13 14.84
N PHE A 49 6.30 11.33 13.79
CA PHE A 49 5.58 11.55 12.52
C PHE A 49 4.12 11.09 12.56
N LEU A 50 3.70 10.30 13.57
CA LEU A 50 2.29 9.96 13.80
C LEU A 50 1.51 11.04 14.52
N GLU A 51 2.18 11.96 15.23
CA GLU A 51 1.53 13.02 16.01
C GLU A 51 0.43 13.76 15.23
N PRO A 52 0.64 14.20 13.97
CA PRO A 52 -0.40 14.90 13.20
C PRO A 52 -1.63 14.04 12.90
N PHE A 53 -1.49 12.71 12.95
CA PHE A 53 -2.52 11.73 12.59
C PHE A 53 -3.17 11.09 13.81
N LYS A 54 -2.78 11.45 15.05
CA LYS A 54 -3.31 10.87 16.29
C LYS A 54 -4.83 10.91 16.38
N ALA A 55 -5.46 11.98 15.88
CA ALA A 55 -6.91 12.12 15.87
C ALA A 55 -7.62 11.05 15.00
N GLN A 56 -6.91 10.46 14.03
CA GLN A 56 -7.45 9.42 13.14
C GLN A 56 -7.23 8.01 13.68
N LEU A 57 -6.24 7.81 14.56
CA LEU A 57 -5.87 6.49 15.08
C LEU A 57 -7.06 5.75 15.70
N PRO A 58 -7.94 6.34 16.53
CA PRO A 58 -9.08 5.62 17.08
C PRO A 58 -10.03 5.05 16.01
N ASN A 59 -10.25 5.78 14.92
CA ASN A 59 -11.08 5.31 13.81
C ASN A 59 -10.39 4.18 13.03
N LEU A 60 -9.09 4.31 12.78
CA LEU A 60 -8.29 3.26 12.13
C LEU A 60 -8.22 2.00 13.00
N GLN A 61 -8.08 2.13 14.32
CA GLN A 61 -8.05 1.04 15.29
C GLN A 61 -9.38 0.27 15.34
N SER A 62 -10.51 0.96 15.13
CA SER A 62 -11.83 0.32 15.02
C SER A 62 -12.06 -0.40 13.68
N THR A 63 -11.14 -0.24 12.73
CA THR A 63 -11.24 -0.82 11.39
C THR A 63 -10.49 -2.14 11.30
N HIS A 64 -11.18 -3.17 10.84
CA HIS A 64 -10.58 -4.48 10.52
C HIS A 64 -10.58 -4.82 9.03
N ARG A 65 -11.02 -3.87 8.18
CA ARG A 65 -11.14 -4.06 6.73
C ARG A 65 -9.92 -3.53 6.03
N ILE A 66 -9.25 -4.40 5.29
CA ILE A 66 -8.11 -4.03 4.45
C ILE A 66 -8.52 -4.19 2.99
N TYR A 67 -8.42 -3.10 2.22
CA TYR A 67 -8.40 -3.19 0.77
C TYR A 67 -6.99 -3.54 0.28
N LEU A 68 -6.83 -4.69 -0.38
CA LEU A 68 -5.55 -5.16 -0.89
C LEU A 68 -5.50 -5.11 -2.42
N GLY A 69 -4.62 -4.27 -2.95
CA GLY A 69 -4.17 -4.31 -4.32
C GLY A 69 -2.81 -5.00 -4.45
N SER A 70 -2.64 -5.86 -5.45
CA SER A 70 -1.35 -6.47 -5.77
C SER A 70 -1.28 -6.79 -7.24
N ASP A 71 -0.12 -6.63 -7.87
CA ASP A 71 0.15 -7.08 -9.23
C ASP A 71 0.50 -8.56 -9.38
N ASP A 72 0.69 -9.24 -8.26
CA ASP A 72 0.91 -10.68 -8.20
C ASP A 72 -0.31 -11.39 -7.61
N ALA A 73 -0.82 -12.39 -8.35
CA ALA A 73 -1.93 -13.24 -7.93
C ALA A 73 -1.58 -14.06 -6.68
N ALA A 74 -0.31 -14.45 -6.50
CA ALA A 74 0.10 -15.22 -5.34
C ALA A 74 -0.14 -14.47 -4.01
N VAL A 75 0.01 -13.15 -4.02
CA VAL A 75 -0.26 -12.29 -2.86
C VAL A 75 -1.75 -12.28 -2.51
N LEU A 76 -2.64 -12.30 -3.51
CA LEU A 76 -4.08 -12.36 -3.29
C LEU A 76 -4.51 -13.73 -2.77
N GLU A 77 -3.87 -14.80 -3.21
CA GLU A 77 -4.11 -16.14 -2.65
C GLU A 77 -3.59 -16.26 -1.20
N GLU A 78 -2.41 -15.70 -0.89
CA GLU A 78 -1.90 -15.62 0.49
C GLU A 78 -2.87 -14.87 1.41
N ALA A 79 -3.41 -13.75 0.93
CA ALA A 79 -4.35 -12.89 1.64
C ALA A 79 -5.64 -13.58 2.10
N LYS A 80 -6.19 -14.52 1.30
CA LYS A 80 -7.42 -15.25 1.62
C LYS A 80 -7.36 -16.02 2.95
N SER A 81 -6.15 -16.34 3.42
CA SER A 81 -5.92 -17.17 4.60
C SER A 81 -5.85 -16.40 5.92
N SER A 82 -5.68 -15.07 5.91
CA SER A 82 -5.09 -14.37 7.06
C SER A 82 -5.91 -13.20 7.65
N PHE A 83 -6.83 -12.55 6.91
CA PHE A 83 -7.56 -11.35 7.39
C PHE A 83 -8.93 -11.17 6.71
N ASP A 84 -9.81 -10.34 7.28
CA ASP A 84 -11.04 -9.84 6.61
C ASP A 84 -10.65 -8.82 5.53
N MET A 85 -10.21 -9.35 4.39
CA MET A 85 -9.66 -8.60 3.27
C MET A 85 -10.66 -8.42 2.14
N ILE A 86 -10.76 -7.19 1.68
CA ILE A 86 -11.45 -6.83 0.45
C ILE A 86 -10.37 -6.71 -0.62
N TYR A 87 -10.52 -7.45 -1.71
CA TYR A 87 -9.66 -7.28 -2.89
C TYR A 87 -10.52 -7.39 -4.14
N VAL A 88 -10.13 -6.66 -5.19
CA VAL A 88 -10.73 -6.88 -6.50
C VAL A 88 -10.08 -8.13 -7.09
N ASN A 89 -10.89 -9.09 -7.55
CA ASN A 89 -10.39 -10.20 -8.34
C ASN A 89 -10.02 -9.68 -9.73
N VAL A 90 -8.76 -9.27 -9.88
CA VAL A 90 -8.20 -8.74 -11.12
C VAL A 90 -7.38 -9.81 -11.82
N SER A 91 -7.49 -9.88 -13.14
CA SER A 91 -6.83 -10.91 -13.94
C SER A 91 -5.34 -10.61 -14.02
N ARG A 92 -4.55 -11.06 -13.04
CA ARG A 92 -3.11 -10.77 -12.99
C ARG A 92 -2.29 -11.97 -13.40
N LEU A 93 -1.45 -11.75 -14.40
CA LEU A 93 -0.58 -12.78 -14.95
C LEU A 93 0.78 -12.70 -14.26
N SER A 94 1.27 -13.88 -13.83
CA SER A 94 2.56 -14.19 -13.18
C SER A 94 3.65 -13.10 -13.14
N LYS A 95 4.41 -13.04 -12.04
CA LYS A 95 5.58 -12.18 -11.71
C LYS A 95 6.56 -11.76 -12.82
N ARG A 96 6.57 -12.40 -14.00
CA ARG A 96 7.55 -12.19 -15.07
C ARG A 96 6.94 -11.67 -16.39
N MET A 97 5.68 -11.27 -16.39
CA MET A 97 5.02 -10.78 -17.59
C MET A 97 4.93 -9.26 -17.56
N SER A 98 5.55 -8.59 -18.54
CA SER A 98 5.42 -7.14 -18.67
C SER A 98 3.97 -6.74 -18.93
N LEU A 99 3.57 -5.55 -18.46
CA LEU A 99 2.20 -5.06 -18.61
C LEU A 99 1.73 -5.03 -20.07
N MET A 100 2.64 -4.79 -21.03
CA MET A 100 2.34 -4.84 -22.46
C MET A 100 1.95 -6.25 -22.94
N LYS A 101 2.62 -7.28 -22.44
CA LYS A 101 2.27 -8.68 -22.73
C LYS A 101 0.94 -9.07 -22.09
N VAL A 102 0.68 -8.57 -20.87
CA VAL A 102 -0.59 -8.77 -20.18
C VAL A 102 -1.73 -8.09 -20.94
N SER A 103 -1.55 -6.83 -21.33
CA SER A 103 -2.52 -6.05 -22.13
C SER A 103 -2.84 -6.72 -23.46
N LYS A 104 -1.84 -7.30 -24.15
CA LYS A 104 -2.08 -8.06 -25.39
C LYS A 104 -2.92 -9.32 -25.17
N LYS A 105 -2.84 -9.95 -23.99
CA LYS A 105 -3.58 -11.18 -23.67
C LYS A 105 -4.99 -10.93 -23.17
N LEU A 106 -5.16 -9.98 -22.25
CA LEU A 106 -6.43 -9.68 -21.60
C LEU A 106 -7.24 -8.60 -22.32
N GLY A 107 -6.59 -7.82 -23.19
CA GLY A 107 -7.16 -6.64 -23.83
C GLY A 107 -6.90 -5.39 -23.00
N ALA A 108 -6.51 -4.31 -23.70
CA ALA A 108 -6.14 -3.05 -23.06
C ALA A 108 -7.28 -2.45 -22.22
N LYS A 109 -8.53 -2.56 -22.70
CA LYS A 109 -9.71 -2.06 -22.00
C LYS A 109 -9.86 -2.69 -20.62
N GLN A 110 -9.72 -4.02 -20.51
CA GLN A 110 -9.87 -4.72 -19.24
C GLN A 110 -8.77 -4.29 -18.27
N VAL A 111 -7.50 -4.29 -18.71
CA VAL A 111 -6.36 -3.90 -17.87
C VAL A 111 -6.49 -2.46 -17.36
N VAL A 112 -6.95 -1.54 -18.21
CA VAL A 112 -7.19 -0.14 -17.80
C VAL A 112 -8.32 -0.05 -16.79
N MET A 113 -9.47 -0.70 -17.03
CA MET A 113 -10.60 -0.67 -16.11
C MET A 113 -10.26 -1.29 -14.75
N GLU A 114 -9.56 -2.42 -14.74
CA GLU A 114 -9.10 -3.07 -13.50
C GLU A 114 -8.10 -2.19 -12.74
N SER A 115 -7.21 -1.49 -13.45
CA SER A 115 -6.25 -0.58 -12.84
C SER A 115 -6.93 0.67 -12.27
N LEU A 116 -7.91 1.24 -12.98
CA LEU A 116 -8.67 2.41 -12.53
C LEU A 116 -9.54 2.08 -11.31
N LEU A 117 -10.22 0.94 -11.32
CA LEU A 117 -10.98 0.49 -10.15
C LEU A 117 -10.07 0.29 -8.94
N ASN A 118 -8.89 -0.30 -9.13
CA ASN A 118 -7.92 -0.47 -8.07
C ASN A 118 -7.37 0.88 -7.56
N LEU A 119 -7.16 1.85 -8.45
CA LEU A 119 -6.77 3.21 -8.08
C LEU A 119 -7.86 3.87 -7.23
N GLU A 120 -9.10 3.83 -7.66
CA GLU A 120 -10.25 4.42 -6.95
C GLU A 120 -10.41 3.86 -5.54
N LEU A 121 -10.36 2.53 -5.38
CA LEU A 121 -10.47 1.90 -4.06
C LEU A 121 -9.30 2.24 -3.12
N LEU A 122 -8.07 2.40 -3.64
CA LEU A 122 -6.93 2.84 -2.85
C LEU A 122 -7.02 4.32 -2.45
N MET A 123 -7.57 5.17 -3.34
CA MET A 123 -7.82 6.58 -3.04
C MET A 123 -8.83 6.76 -1.92
N GLU A 124 -9.87 5.94 -1.89
CA GLU A 124 -10.94 5.97 -0.87
C GLU A 124 -10.51 5.40 0.50
N SER A 125 -9.33 4.78 0.62
CA SER A 125 -8.86 4.22 1.88
C SER A 125 -8.45 5.29 2.90
N ASP A 126 -8.66 5.10 4.20
CA ASP A 126 -8.33 6.07 5.27
C ASP A 126 -6.87 5.96 5.74
N ALA A 127 -6.21 4.86 5.48
CA ALA A 127 -4.76 4.78 5.57
C ALA A 127 -4.22 4.08 4.33
N PHE A 128 -2.99 4.37 3.94
CA PHE A 128 -2.35 3.69 2.82
C PHE A 128 -0.97 3.18 3.19
N ILE A 129 -0.73 1.88 2.97
CA ILE A 129 0.58 1.25 3.16
C ILE A 129 1.06 0.69 1.84
N CYS A 130 2.31 1.00 1.50
CA CYS A 130 2.87 0.60 0.24
C CYS A 130 4.41 0.62 0.23
N THR A 131 5.01 0.37 -0.95
CA THR A 131 6.42 0.65 -1.22
C THR A 131 6.57 1.92 -2.05
N TRP A 132 7.30 2.93 -1.55
CA TRP A 132 7.49 4.21 -2.27
C TRP A 132 8.33 4.08 -3.53
N THR A 133 9.10 3.00 -3.66
CA THR A 133 9.81 2.64 -4.90
C THR A 133 8.86 2.35 -6.06
N SER A 134 7.58 2.06 -5.80
CA SER A 134 6.56 1.83 -6.81
C SER A 134 5.93 3.14 -7.29
N ASN A 135 6.02 3.42 -8.60
CA ASN A 135 5.35 4.57 -9.22
C ASN A 135 3.83 4.52 -9.03
N TRP A 136 3.25 3.31 -9.00
CA TRP A 136 1.82 3.13 -8.73
C TRP A 136 1.44 3.68 -7.36
N CYS A 137 2.27 3.42 -6.35
CA CYS A 137 2.01 3.85 -4.99
C CYS A 137 2.16 5.37 -4.84
N ARG A 138 3.15 5.96 -5.50
CA ARG A 138 3.32 7.43 -5.55
C ARG A 138 2.13 8.10 -6.22
N LEU A 139 1.67 7.56 -7.35
CA LEU A 139 0.46 8.03 -8.03
C LEU A 139 -0.77 7.98 -7.12
N VAL A 140 -0.98 6.86 -6.42
CA VAL A 140 -2.08 6.73 -5.46
C VAL A 140 -1.98 7.79 -4.36
N ASP A 141 -0.81 8.01 -3.78
CA ASP A 141 -0.61 8.99 -2.72
C ASP A 141 -0.84 10.44 -3.21
N GLU A 142 -0.30 10.79 -4.38
CA GLU A 142 -0.53 12.10 -5.01
C GLU A 142 -2.02 12.36 -5.30
N MET A 143 -2.73 11.35 -5.81
CA MET A 143 -4.16 11.44 -6.09
C MET A 143 -5.00 11.46 -4.80
N ARG A 144 -4.57 10.73 -3.75
CA ARG A 144 -5.16 10.83 -2.41
C ARG A 144 -5.05 12.24 -1.87
N MET A 145 -3.88 12.87 -2.00
CA MET A 145 -3.66 14.23 -1.50
C MET A 145 -4.47 15.29 -2.25
N THR A 146 -4.79 15.06 -3.52
CA THR A 146 -5.44 16.05 -4.39
C THR A 146 -6.93 15.77 -4.57
N VAL A 147 -7.27 14.74 -5.35
CA VAL A 147 -8.64 14.45 -5.79
C VAL A 147 -9.48 13.86 -4.67
N ALA A 148 -8.91 12.95 -3.86
CA ALA A 148 -9.64 12.33 -2.75
C ALA A 148 -9.65 13.19 -1.47
N MET A 149 -8.96 14.34 -1.48
CA MET A 149 -8.85 15.26 -0.33
C MET A 149 -8.34 14.60 0.96
N LYS A 150 -7.50 13.57 0.83
CA LYS A 150 -6.90 12.79 1.92
C LYS A 150 -5.47 13.21 2.25
N ALA A 151 -5.11 14.47 2.00
CA ALA A 151 -3.76 14.97 2.30
C ALA A 151 -3.39 14.90 3.79
N THR A 152 -4.39 14.94 4.67
CA THR A 152 -4.22 14.81 6.11
C THR A 152 -4.26 13.35 6.57
N TYR A 153 -4.45 12.36 5.69
CA TYR A 153 -4.58 10.96 6.07
C TYR A 153 -3.25 10.22 6.04
N LEU A 154 -3.18 9.13 6.79
CA LEU A 154 -1.95 8.39 7.01
C LEU A 154 -1.48 7.64 5.74
N SER A 155 -0.22 7.83 5.38
CA SER A 155 0.46 7.13 4.28
C SER A 155 1.86 6.66 4.70
N LEU A 156 2.13 5.36 4.58
CA LEU A 156 3.32 4.70 5.14
C LEU A 156 4.05 3.83 4.13
N GLU A 157 5.38 3.83 4.25
CA GLU A 157 6.27 2.88 3.59
C GLU A 157 6.39 1.59 4.40
N VAL A 158 6.42 0.46 3.70
CA VAL A 158 6.85 -0.79 4.29
C VAL A 158 8.34 -0.76 4.67
N ASN A 159 8.65 -1.19 5.88
CA ASN A 159 10.02 -1.33 6.37
C ASN A 159 10.09 -2.48 7.37
N LYS A 160 11.22 -3.20 7.38
CA LYS A 160 11.43 -4.33 8.30
C LYS A 160 11.58 -3.93 9.78
N HIS A 161 12.01 -2.69 10.03
CA HIS A 161 12.37 -2.21 11.37
C HIS A 161 11.35 -1.19 11.90
N CYS A 162 11.16 -0.07 11.20
CA CYS A 162 10.24 0.98 11.61
C CYS A 162 9.58 1.61 10.38
N PRO A 163 8.24 1.84 10.39
CA PRO A 163 7.55 2.41 9.24
C PRO A 163 8.08 3.81 8.95
N ARG A 164 8.21 4.12 7.66
CA ARG A 164 8.62 5.45 7.18
C ARG A 164 7.40 6.22 6.67
N PHE A 165 7.35 7.51 6.95
CA PHE A 165 6.23 8.38 6.59
C PHE A 165 6.58 9.13 5.32
N ASN A 166 5.72 9.02 4.30
CA ASN A 166 5.76 9.73 3.03
C ASN A 166 7.14 9.82 2.33
N TRP A 167 7.20 9.54 1.03
CA TRP A 167 8.42 9.72 0.24
C TRP A 167 8.95 11.17 0.20
N VAL A 168 8.09 12.17 0.46
CA VAL A 168 8.45 13.60 0.51
C VAL A 168 9.18 13.99 1.81
N HIS A 169 8.93 13.27 2.91
CA HIS A 169 9.51 13.57 4.24
C HIS A 169 10.58 12.55 4.68
N GLY A 170 10.58 11.36 4.10
CA GLY A 170 11.75 10.49 4.12
C GLY A 170 12.85 11.13 3.27
N LYS A 171 14.09 11.16 3.77
CA LYS A 171 15.25 11.20 2.86
C LYS A 171 14.97 10.11 1.82
N GLY A 172 14.70 10.52 0.58
CA GLY A 172 14.07 9.69 -0.44
C GLY A 172 14.65 8.29 -0.42
N ALA A 173 13.79 7.27 -0.57
CA ALA A 173 14.14 5.85 -0.59
C ALA A 173 15.60 5.72 -1.00
N GLU A 174 16.49 5.38 -0.06
CA GLU A 174 17.93 5.32 -0.28
C GLU A 174 18.12 4.70 -1.66
N THR A 175 18.41 5.55 -2.64
CA THR A 175 18.79 5.10 -3.95
C THR A 175 19.91 4.13 -3.66
N PRO A 176 19.85 2.86 -4.11
CA PRO A 176 21.03 2.01 -4.02
C PRO A 176 22.15 2.85 -4.63
N ASP A 177 23.20 3.08 -3.85
CA ASP A 177 24.31 3.94 -4.24
C ASP A 177 24.99 3.22 -5.40
N PHE A 178 24.54 3.50 -6.62
CA PHE A 178 25.19 3.08 -7.86
C PHE A 178 26.27 4.12 -8.18
N ARG A 179 27.28 4.19 -7.32
CA ARG A 179 28.57 4.80 -7.62
C ARG A 179 29.66 3.75 -7.53
#